data_AF-A0A3E0VIY5-F1
#
_entry.id   AF-A0A3E0VIY5-F1
#
_cell.length_a   1.000
_cell.length_b   1.000
_cell.length_c   1.000
_cell.angle_alpha   90.00
_cell.angle_beta   90.00
_cell.angle_gamma   90.00
#
_symmetry.space_group_name_H-M   'P 1'
#
loop_
_entity.id
_entity.type
_entity.pdbx_description
1 polymer ?
#
loop_
_entity_poly.entity_id
_entity_poly.type
_entity_poly.pdbx_seq_one_letter_code
_entity_poly.pdbx_strand_id
1 'polypeptide(L)'
;MRSPVTARRWPLVVTTAALVAGSVVVAVPSTASAATGYHISGHVTLGTKLAGAGAVDVTYITASSSGLFPSETTTDSTGAFSFDVPTNTRFILQVANTGPGNFAPYTSSPLGGPSCSVEDWIDPTADISGLDITLPVGGEISGTVTDAAGKPLADVDPIAQDINSCSTIDSAYPKSQVFAPATGADGKYRVRNLPVATSFQVQFYAGGETNSFVRQYLGEAPWAPYGGTYAVTAGKTLTKNMTLFAGGTLTGSITCTCDRAAFEPSEVQVDLEGLDPVSRQWVRYTEAVVTRDGDATSYSANYLTPGSYRVTTSSTLDGFTTSSSAPVTVVDAVSTVQNVRLASAATSNPGVSPAVNSFITALYRDFLGRTPSAPEVKGWAANLAAGAPRTSIAVGFADSDEYRLIRIDAAYHSILWRGPDAAGRAYWLDQMHRGVIRTEDIEKQFYASQEYVDNRGGTQQSWVGAIYLDLLKRNPSVSDISFWSRAADQQGRVAITVSFWQSQETAERRVSAMYASYLGRTPDQGGLAAWTGYDLANGDSVTRSSLTSSDEYFTLAAKRFPVAP
;
A
#
# COMPACT_ATOMS: atom_id res chain seq x y z
N MET A 1 35.40 57.35 0.47
CA MET A 1 34.74 58.16 -0.57
C MET A 1 33.29 57.73 -0.68
N ARG A 2 32.37 58.70 -0.77
CA ARG A 2 30.93 58.64 -1.13
C ARG A 2 29.99 57.63 -0.41
N SER A 3 28.85 58.19 0.02
CA SER A 3 27.87 57.62 0.96
C SER A 3 26.72 56.87 0.28
N PRO A 4 25.93 56.06 1.02
CA PRO A 4 24.66 55.51 0.56
C PRO A 4 23.53 56.55 0.60
N VAL A 5 22.46 56.34 -0.18
CA VAL A 5 21.23 57.16 -0.13
C VAL A 5 19.98 56.28 -0.05
N THR A 6 19.19 56.55 0.99
CA THR A 6 17.85 56.02 1.27
C THR A 6 16.77 56.71 0.43
N ALA A 7 15.64 56.03 0.18
CA ALA A 7 14.42 56.68 -0.33
C ALA A 7 13.15 56.24 0.42
N ARG A 8 12.32 57.21 0.84
CA ARG A 8 10.94 57.04 1.36
C ARG A 8 9.99 58.03 0.66
N ARG A 9 8.77 57.53 0.35
CA ARG A 9 7.40 58.14 0.26
C ARG A 9 7.27 59.66 0.50
N TRP A 10 6.41 60.46 -0.16
CA TRP A 10 5.24 60.31 -1.10
C TRP A 10 5.15 61.58 -2.02
N PRO A 11 4.08 61.89 -2.82
CA PRO A 11 2.97 61.11 -3.41
C PRO A 11 2.83 61.26 -4.96
N LEU A 12 1.93 60.50 -5.59
CA LEU A 12 1.36 60.90 -6.88
C LEU A 12 -0.09 60.39 -7.02
N VAL A 13 -1.01 61.31 -7.31
CA VAL A 13 -2.43 61.02 -7.54
C VAL A 13 -2.60 60.50 -8.96
N VAL A 14 -3.20 59.33 -9.12
CA VAL A 14 -3.61 58.81 -10.44
C VAL A 14 -5.08 58.40 -10.37
N THR A 15 -5.91 59.08 -11.15
CA THR A 15 -7.32 58.72 -11.38
C THR A 15 -7.41 57.38 -12.10
N THR A 16 -8.11 56.43 -11.51
CA THR A 16 -8.47 55.16 -12.14
C THR A 16 -9.56 55.37 -13.19
N ALA A 17 -9.18 55.35 -14.47
CA ALA A 17 -10.12 55.12 -15.56
C ALA A 17 -10.29 53.60 -15.74
N ALA A 18 -11.53 53.10 -15.66
CA ALA A 18 -11.83 51.71 -15.90
C ALA A 18 -11.70 51.37 -17.39
N LEU A 19 -10.80 50.47 -17.75
CA LEU A 19 -10.69 49.96 -19.12
C LEU A 19 -11.76 48.87 -19.33
N VAL A 20 -12.89 49.24 -19.92
CA VAL A 20 -13.90 48.26 -20.35
C VAL A 20 -13.36 47.54 -21.59
N ALA A 21 -12.99 46.27 -21.44
CA ALA A 21 -12.63 45.41 -22.56
C ALA A 21 -13.88 45.03 -23.35
N GLY A 22 -14.33 45.92 -24.22
CA GLY A 22 -15.42 45.65 -25.15
C GLY A 22 -14.97 44.68 -26.25
N SER A 23 -15.36 43.41 -26.14
CA SER A 23 -15.21 42.44 -27.21
C SER A 23 -16.07 42.84 -28.41
N VAL A 24 -15.43 43.42 -29.43
CA VAL A 24 -16.08 43.70 -30.72
C VAL A 24 -16.31 42.36 -31.42
N VAL A 25 -17.53 41.84 -31.31
CA VAL A 25 -18.00 40.73 -32.15
C VAL A 25 -18.13 41.26 -33.58
N VAL A 26 -17.15 40.95 -34.42
CA VAL A 26 -17.29 41.13 -35.87
C VAL A 26 -18.28 40.08 -36.34
N ALA A 27 -19.52 40.51 -36.54
CA ALA A 27 -20.55 39.69 -37.18
C ALA A 27 -20.15 39.47 -38.65
N VAL A 28 -19.42 38.39 -38.90
CA VAL A 28 -19.42 37.76 -40.23
C VAL A 28 -20.86 37.33 -40.47
N PRO A 29 -21.53 37.79 -41.54
CA PRO A 29 -22.86 37.28 -41.86
C PRO A 29 -22.67 35.84 -42.31
N SER A 30 -22.87 34.90 -41.39
CA SER A 30 -23.13 33.52 -41.78
C SER A 30 -24.36 33.55 -42.67
N THR A 31 -24.20 33.10 -43.91
CA THR A 31 -25.34 32.70 -44.71
C THR A 31 -26.02 31.57 -43.94
N ALA A 32 -27.11 31.89 -43.25
CA ALA A 32 -27.93 30.92 -42.55
C ALA A 32 -28.52 29.97 -43.59
N SER A 33 -27.79 28.89 -43.88
CA SER A 33 -28.40 27.64 -44.29
C SER A 33 -29.40 27.33 -43.18
N ALA A 34 -30.69 27.46 -43.47
CA ALA A 34 -31.74 27.03 -42.56
C ALA A 34 -31.48 25.56 -42.25
N ALA A 35 -30.98 25.28 -41.04
CA ALA A 35 -30.77 23.92 -40.61
C ALA A 35 -32.16 23.30 -40.50
N THR A 36 -32.46 22.36 -41.40
CA THR A 36 -33.63 21.50 -41.25
C THR A 36 -33.38 20.66 -40.00
N GLY A 37 -33.93 21.12 -38.88
CA GLY A 37 -33.99 20.42 -37.62
C GLY A 37 -35.44 20.18 -37.25
N TYR A 38 -35.65 19.35 -36.24
CA TYR A 38 -36.95 19.16 -35.63
C TYR A 38 -37.02 19.96 -34.34
N HIS A 39 -38.09 20.74 -34.19
CA HIS A 39 -38.37 21.47 -32.96
C HIS A 39 -38.97 20.51 -31.93
N ILE A 40 -38.36 20.43 -30.75
CA ILE A 40 -38.78 19.56 -29.65
C ILE A 40 -39.30 20.44 -28.51
N SER A 41 -40.49 20.14 -28.00
CA SER A 41 -41.16 20.92 -26.94
C SER A 41 -42.05 20.07 -26.03
N GLY A 42 -42.16 20.48 -24.77
CA GLY A 42 -42.98 19.83 -23.74
C GLY A 42 -42.94 20.60 -22.43
N HIS A 43 -43.57 20.06 -21.39
CA HIS A 43 -43.57 20.63 -20.03
C HIS A 43 -42.98 19.66 -19.01
N VAL A 44 -42.34 20.19 -17.97
CA VAL A 44 -41.97 19.41 -16.79
C VAL A 44 -42.90 19.74 -15.62
N THR A 45 -43.37 18.69 -14.96
CA THR A 45 -44.05 18.76 -13.66
C THR A 45 -43.18 18.18 -12.54
N LEU A 46 -43.20 18.84 -11.39
CA LEU A 46 -42.60 18.41 -10.14
C LEU A 46 -43.71 17.77 -9.28
N GLY A 47 -43.86 16.44 -9.38
CA GLY A 47 -45.00 15.71 -8.83
C GLY A 47 -46.32 16.16 -9.47
N THR A 48 -47.15 16.90 -8.72
CA THR A 48 -48.46 17.39 -9.18
C THR A 48 -48.48 18.89 -9.51
N LYS A 49 -47.32 19.56 -9.51
CA LYS A 49 -47.18 20.99 -9.83
C LYS A 49 -46.34 21.17 -11.09
N LEU A 50 -46.56 22.22 -11.86
CA LEU A 50 -45.65 22.62 -12.93
C LEU A 50 -44.29 23.02 -12.34
N ALA A 51 -43.21 22.78 -13.09
CA ALA A 51 -41.89 23.31 -12.76
C ALA A 51 -41.89 24.84 -12.82
N GLY A 52 -41.04 25.47 -12.00
CA GLY A 52 -40.81 26.92 -12.07
C GLY A 52 -39.73 27.28 -13.09
N ALA A 53 -39.60 28.58 -13.36
CA ALA A 53 -38.54 29.10 -14.23
C ALA A 53 -37.15 28.74 -13.67
N GLY A 54 -36.31 28.10 -14.48
CA GLY A 54 -34.98 27.65 -14.11
C GLY A 54 -34.95 26.63 -12.96
N ALA A 55 -36.07 25.98 -12.64
CA ALA A 55 -36.14 24.99 -11.56
C ALA A 55 -35.73 23.58 -12.00
N VAL A 56 -35.67 23.34 -13.31
CA VAL A 56 -35.35 22.05 -13.91
C VAL A 56 -34.43 22.26 -15.11
N ASP A 57 -33.34 21.51 -15.11
CA ASP A 57 -32.43 21.39 -16.24
C ASP A 57 -32.91 20.22 -17.12
N VAL A 58 -32.95 20.47 -18.43
CA VAL A 58 -33.34 19.51 -19.47
C VAL A 58 -32.13 19.31 -20.38
N THR A 59 -31.39 18.24 -20.13
CA THR A 59 -30.24 17.84 -20.94
C THR A 59 -30.71 16.90 -22.04
N TYR A 60 -30.43 17.22 -23.30
CA TYR A 60 -30.62 16.35 -24.45
C TYR A 60 -29.27 15.87 -24.96
N ILE A 61 -29.09 14.55 -25.07
CA ILE A 61 -27.83 13.94 -25.50
C ILE A 61 -28.04 13.37 -26.89
N THR A 62 -27.43 14.02 -27.87
CA THR A 62 -27.49 13.59 -29.28
C THR A 62 -26.39 12.57 -29.59
N ALA A 63 -26.70 11.60 -30.47
CA ALA A 63 -25.72 10.62 -30.95
C ALA A 63 -25.42 10.79 -32.43
N SER A 64 -24.13 10.65 -32.78
CA SER A 64 -23.66 10.57 -34.15
C SER A 64 -22.51 9.56 -34.28
N SER A 65 -21.98 9.39 -35.49
CA SER A 65 -20.82 8.53 -35.74
C SER A 65 -19.52 9.01 -35.07
N SER A 66 -19.45 10.27 -34.63
CA SER A 66 -18.28 10.83 -33.93
C SER A 66 -18.40 10.83 -32.41
N GLY A 67 -19.49 10.29 -31.84
CA GLY A 67 -19.72 10.19 -30.40
C GLY A 67 -21.03 10.82 -29.95
N LEU A 68 -21.02 11.36 -28.73
CA LEU A 68 -22.19 11.83 -28.01
C LEU A 68 -22.00 13.28 -27.58
N PHE A 69 -23.06 14.07 -27.76
CA PHE A 69 -23.01 15.50 -27.57
C PHE A 69 -24.16 15.93 -26.67
N PRO A 70 -23.91 16.14 -25.36
CA PRO A 70 -24.88 16.70 -24.43
C PRO A 70 -25.05 18.19 -24.70
N SER A 71 -26.30 18.63 -24.65
CA SER A 71 -26.71 20.04 -24.71
C SER A 71 -27.83 20.27 -23.71
N GLU A 72 -27.96 21.49 -23.20
CA GLU A 72 -28.81 21.79 -22.04
C GLU A 72 -29.72 22.99 -22.28
N THR A 73 -30.96 22.87 -21.83
CA THR A 73 -31.94 23.95 -21.74
C THR A 73 -32.61 23.90 -20.37
N THR A 74 -33.42 24.89 -20.01
CA THR A 74 -34.10 24.96 -18.69
C THR A 74 -35.57 25.26 -18.87
N THR A 75 -36.40 24.88 -17.89
CA THR A 75 -37.83 25.16 -17.95
C THR A 75 -38.16 26.64 -17.73
N ASP A 76 -39.19 27.15 -18.39
CA ASP A 76 -39.74 28.48 -18.15
C ASP A 76 -40.68 28.54 -16.92
N SER A 77 -41.32 29.68 -16.68
CA SER A 77 -42.24 29.87 -15.53
C SER A 77 -43.52 29.03 -15.57
N THR A 78 -43.83 28.41 -16.71
CA THR A 78 -44.95 27.48 -16.90
C THR A 78 -44.50 26.02 -16.86
N GLY A 79 -43.20 25.77 -16.68
CA GLY A 79 -42.59 24.46 -16.78
C GLY A 79 -42.28 24.02 -18.21
N ALA A 80 -42.53 24.86 -19.22
CA ALA A 80 -42.29 24.53 -20.62
C ALA A 80 -40.79 24.53 -20.94
N PHE A 81 -40.35 23.63 -21.81
CA PHE A 81 -39.02 23.61 -22.41
C PHE A 81 -39.13 23.48 -23.92
N SER A 82 -38.13 23.97 -24.64
CA SER A 82 -37.93 23.64 -26.05
C SER A 82 -36.46 23.70 -26.46
N PHE A 83 -36.14 22.96 -27.52
CA PHE A 83 -34.83 22.92 -28.18
C PHE A 83 -34.96 22.37 -29.59
N ASP A 84 -33.97 22.62 -30.46
CA ASP A 84 -33.93 22.09 -31.82
C ASP A 84 -32.88 20.97 -31.93
N VAL A 85 -33.23 19.88 -32.64
CA VAL A 85 -32.29 18.79 -32.97
C VAL A 85 -32.09 18.69 -34.49
N PRO A 86 -30.86 18.47 -35.01
CA PRO A 86 -30.66 18.36 -36.46
C PRO A 86 -31.38 17.14 -37.05
N THR A 87 -31.87 17.23 -38.29
CA THR A 87 -32.45 16.07 -39.00
C THR A 87 -31.48 14.88 -39.04
N ASN A 88 -32.03 13.66 -39.00
CA ASN A 88 -31.28 12.39 -38.91
C ASN A 88 -30.43 12.23 -37.65
N THR A 89 -30.69 13.01 -36.59
CA THR A 89 -30.04 12.87 -35.29
C THR A 89 -31.02 12.29 -34.29
N ARG A 90 -30.58 11.26 -33.56
CA ARG A 90 -31.32 10.65 -32.46
C ARG A 90 -30.81 11.16 -31.12
N PHE A 91 -31.68 11.20 -30.11
CA PHE A 91 -31.32 11.71 -28.79
C PHE A 91 -31.97 10.94 -27.64
N ILE A 92 -31.46 11.14 -26.44
CA ILE A 92 -32.16 10.84 -25.18
C ILE A 92 -32.32 12.09 -24.35
N LEU A 93 -33.32 12.09 -23.46
CA LEU A 93 -33.53 13.16 -22.48
C LEU A 93 -33.09 12.74 -21.09
N GLN A 94 -32.57 13.72 -20.36
CA GLN A 94 -32.35 13.70 -18.93
C GLN A 94 -32.93 14.98 -18.35
N VAL A 95 -33.68 14.86 -17.27
CA VAL A 95 -34.42 15.97 -16.67
C VAL A 95 -34.17 15.95 -15.17
N ALA A 96 -33.57 17.00 -14.64
CA ALA A 96 -33.09 17.06 -13.26
C ALA A 96 -33.59 18.31 -12.53
N ASN A 97 -34.13 18.14 -11.33
CA ASN A 97 -34.56 19.26 -10.48
C ASN A 97 -33.35 19.98 -9.86
N THR A 98 -33.03 21.18 -10.35
CA THR A 98 -32.02 22.09 -9.75
C THR A 98 -32.64 23.10 -8.77
N GLY A 99 -33.96 23.27 -8.83
CA GLY A 99 -34.73 24.15 -7.96
C GLY A 99 -35.05 23.62 -6.55
N PRO A 100 -35.84 24.39 -5.78
CA PRO A 100 -36.28 23.99 -4.45
C PRO A 100 -37.26 22.82 -4.52
N GLY A 101 -36.97 21.76 -3.76
CA GLY A 101 -37.79 20.55 -3.72
C GLY A 101 -36.97 19.32 -3.42
N ASN A 102 -37.60 18.17 -3.64
CA ASN A 102 -36.97 16.86 -3.65
C ASN A 102 -37.69 16.00 -4.68
N PHE A 103 -37.19 16.02 -5.92
CA PHE A 103 -37.79 15.35 -7.07
C PHE A 103 -36.69 14.58 -7.80
N ALA A 104 -36.88 13.27 -7.94
CA ALA A 104 -35.88 12.42 -8.57
C ALA A 104 -35.76 12.73 -10.07
N PRO A 105 -34.55 12.64 -10.66
CA PRO A 105 -34.36 12.88 -12.07
C PRO A 105 -35.08 11.84 -12.92
N TYR A 106 -35.43 12.24 -14.14
CA TYR A 106 -36.00 11.38 -15.18
C TYR A 106 -34.99 11.19 -16.30
N THR A 107 -35.00 10.02 -16.94
CA THR A 107 -34.31 9.77 -18.20
C THR A 107 -35.22 9.00 -19.15
N SER A 108 -35.17 9.33 -20.44
CA SER A 108 -36.04 8.70 -21.45
C SER A 108 -35.65 7.26 -21.81
N SER A 109 -34.40 6.86 -21.54
CA SER A 109 -33.91 5.49 -21.66
C SER A 109 -33.36 5.03 -20.31
N PRO A 110 -33.74 3.83 -19.82
CA PRO A 110 -33.12 3.27 -18.62
C PRO A 110 -31.63 3.02 -18.88
N LEU A 111 -30.77 3.58 -18.03
CA LEU A 111 -29.30 3.46 -18.11
C LEU A 111 -28.73 2.57 -16.99
N GLY A 112 -29.56 1.64 -16.51
CA GLY A 112 -29.21 0.63 -15.53
C GLY A 112 -29.35 -0.77 -16.14
N GLY A 113 -28.23 -1.48 -16.26
CA GLY A 113 -28.16 -2.83 -16.82
C GLY A 113 -26.72 -3.23 -17.14
N PRO A 114 -26.39 -4.53 -17.17
CA PRO A 114 -25.01 -5.00 -17.32
C PRO A 114 -24.37 -4.69 -18.69
N SER A 115 -25.15 -4.25 -19.68
CA SER A 115 -24.67 -3.86 -21.01
C SER A 115 -24.24 -2.39 -21.12
N CYS A 116 -24.67 -1.53 -20.20
CA CYS A 116 -24.39 -0.08 -20.20
C CYS A 116 -24.66 0.62 -21.54
N SER A 117 -25.71 0.18 -22.23
CA SER A 117 -26.15 0.63 -23.55
C SER A 117 -27.41 1.49 -23.46
N VAL A 118 -27.56 2.46 -24.37
CA VAL A 118 -28.83 3.17 -24.58
C VAL A 118 -29.68 2.33 -25.52
N GLU A 119 -30.75 1.74 -24.99
CA GLU A 119 -31.71 0.94 -25.77
C GLU A 119 -32.81 1.82 -26.39
N ASP A 120 -33.34 2.79 -25.64
CA ASP A 120 -34.53 3.58 -26.02
C ASP A 120 -34.15 4.99 -26.53
N TRP A 121 -33.72 5.06 -27.79
CA TRP A 121 -33.46 6.33 -28.47
C TRP A 121 -34.77 7.01 -28.92
N ILE A 122 -34.80 8.34 -28.83
CA ILE A 122 -35.82 9.16 -29.49
C ILE A 122 -35.29 9.48 -30.90
N ASP A 123 -35.93 8.88 -31.91
CA ASP A 123 -35.65 9.08 -33.34
C ASP A 123 -36.71 10.02 -33.96
N PRO A 124 -36.52 11.36 -33.93
CA PRO A 124 -37.49 12.30 -34.47
C PRO A 124 -37.58 12.22 -36.00
N THR A 125 -38.81 12.22 -36.52
CA THR A 125 -39.11 12.26 -37.97
C THR A 125 -39.96 13.48 -38.38
N ALA A 126 -40.45 14.22 -37.38
CA ALA A 126 -41.15 15.50 -37.46
C ALA A 126 -40.92 16.26 -36.14
N ASP A 127 -41.38 17.51 -36.07
CA ASP A 127 -41.40 18.28 -34.81
C ASP A 127 -42.18 17.51 -33.73
N ILE A 128 -41.66 17.51 -32.50
CA ILE A 128 -42.27 16.84 -31.35
C ILE A 128 -42.80 17.91 -30.39
N SER A 129 -44.09 17.83 -30.06
CA SER A 129 -44.75 18.71 -29.09
C SER A 129 -45.55 17.89 -28.09
N GLY A 130 -45.71 18.44 -26.87
CA GLY A 130 -46.38 17.72 -25.77
C GLY A 130 -45.54 16.60 -25.17
N LEU A 131 -44.20 16.71 -25.22
CA LEU A 131 -43.28 15.79 -24.55
C LEU A 131 -43.25 16.06 -23.04
N ASP A 132 -44.39 15.81 -22.38
CA ASP A 132 -44.61 16.19 -20.99
C ASP A 132 -44.00 15.16 -20.03
N ILE A 133 -43.18 15.63 -19.09
CA ILE A 133 -42.36 14.82 -18.19
C ILE A 133 -42.75 15.12 -16.73
N THR A 134 -42.94 14.08 -15.92
CA THR A 134 -43.20 14.22 -14.48
C THR A 134 -42.00 13.73 -13.68
N LEU A 135 -41.32 14.61 -12.97
CA LEU A 135 -40.32 14.21 -11.97
C LEU A 135 -41.04 13.71 -10.71
N PRO A 136 -40.88 12.43 -10.31
CA PRO A 136 -41.52 11.88 -9.13
C PRO A 136 -40.86 12.42 -7.86
N VAL A 137 -41.59 12.37 -6.72
CA VAL A 137 -41.03 12.81 -5.43
C VAL A 137 -39.87 11.91 -5.02
N GLY A 138 -38.68 12.50 -4.87
CA GLY A 138 -37.46 11.80 -4.50
C GLY A 138 -37.36 11.50 -3.01
N GLY A 139 -36.33 10.72 -2.65
CA GLY A 139 -35.84 10.58 -1.28
C GLY A 139 -34.68 11.53 -0.98
N GLU A 140 -34.32 11.65 0.29
CA GLU A 140 -33.16 12.46 0.73
C GLU A 140 -32.30 11.69 1.73
N ILE A 141 -30.98 11.83 1.66
CA ILE A 141 -30.04 11.45 2.72
C ILE A 141 -29.44 12.73 3.29
N SER A 142 -29.42 12.86 4.62
CA SER A 142 -28.87 14.04 5.29
C SER A 142 -28.21 13.70 6.61
N GLY A 143 -27.41 14.62 7.14
CA GLY A 143 -26.86 14.50 8.48
C GLY A 143 -25.82 15.57 8.75
N THR A 144 -24.92 15.28 9.69
CA THR A 144 -23.75 16.11 10.01
C THR A 144 -22.47 15.32 9.72
N VAL A 145 -21.49 15.96 9.10
CA VAL A 145 -20.12 15.48 8.93
C VAL A 145 -19.26 16.07 10.06
N THR A 146 -18.54 15.21 10.78
CA THR A 146 -17.57 15.62 11.82
C THR A 146 -16.22 14.96 11.62
N ASP A 147 -15.18 15.49 12.27
CA ASP A 147 -13.95 14.73 12.50
C ASP A 147 -14.13 13.67 13.61
N ALA A 148 -13.06 12.90 13.88
CA ALA A 148 -12.99 11.90 14.93
C ALA A 148 -13.16 12.45 16.36
N ALA A 149 -12.99 13.77 16.57
CA ALA A 149 -13.25 14.45 17.85
C ALA A 149 -14.69 14.99 17.96
N GLY A 150 -15.51 14.85 16.91
CA GLY A 150 -16.89 15.32 16.85
C GLY A 150 -17.04 16.79 16.44
N LYS A 151 -15.98 17.45 15.98
CA LYS A 151 -16.06 18.82 15.45
C LYS A 151 -16.70 18.79 14.06
N PRO A 152 -17.74 19.61 13.77
CA PRO A 152 -18.30 19.73 12.43
C PRO A 152 -17.27 20.20 11.39
N LEU A 153 -17.36 19.67 10.16
CA LEU A 153 -16.45 19.97 9.05
C LEU A 153 -17.15 20.73 7.93
N ALA A 154 -16.59 21.88 7.53
CA ALA A 154 -16.97 22.61 6.32
C ALA A 154 -16.20 22.09 5.09
N ASP A 155 -16.59 22.53 3.90
CA ASP A 155 -15.93 22.24 2.62
C ASP A 155 -15.80 20.73 2.32
N VAL A 156 -16.79 19.93 2.76
CA VAL A 156 -16.92 18.50 2.42
C VAL A 156 -18.06 18.32 1.43
N ASP A 157 -17.73 17.84 0.22
CA ASP A 157 -18.67 17.53 -0.85
C ASP A 157 -19.27 16.12 -0.69
N PRO A 158 -20.59 15.99 -0.47
CA PRO A 158 -21.27 14.69 -0.42
C PRO A 158 -21.76 14.26 -1.81
N ILE A 159 -21.51 13.01 -2.17
CA ILE A 159 -21.85 12.43 -3.46
C ILE A 159 -22.58 11.10 -3.22
N ALA A 160 -23.86 10.99 -3.56
CA ALA A 160 -24.59 9.73 -3.51
C ALA A 160 -24.47 8.99 -4.85
N GLN A 161 -23.79 7.85 -4.85
CA GLN A 161 -23.62 6.98 -6.01
C GLN A 161 -24.65 5.84 -5.98
N ASP A 162 -25.43 5.71 -7.05
CA ASP A 162 -26.38 4.60 -7.25
C ASP A 162 -25.62 3.27 -7.46
N ILE A 163 -25.86 2.28 -6.60
CA ILE A 163 -25.14 0.99 -6.66
C ILE A 163 -25.46 0.13 -7.89
N ASN A 164 -26.58 0.42 -8.57
CA ASN A 164 -27.03 -0.32 -9.76
C ASN A 164 -26.69 0.39 -11.08
N SER A 165 -25.97 1.51 -11.00
CA SER A 165 -25.64 2.34 -12.15
C SER A 165 -24.34 1.92 -12.84
N CYS A 166 -24.23 2.23 -14.14
CA CYS A 166 -23.04 1.95 -14.92
C CYS A 166 -21.87 2.90 -14.58
N SER A 167 -20.70 2.32 -14.33
CA SER A 167 -19.46 3.04 -14.00
C SER A 167 -18.53 3.28 -15.20
N THR A 168 -18.87 2.74 -16.38
CA THR A 168 -17.98 2.64 -17.55
C THR A 168 -18.30 3.59 -18.68
N ILE A 169 -19.37 4.38 -18.58
CA ILE A 169 -19.80 5.30 -19.64
C ILE A 169 -19.24 6.70 -19.40
N ASP A 170 -18.81 7.36 -20.49
CA ASP A 170 -18.12 8.66 -20.48
C ASP A 170 -18.92 9.75 -19.76
N SER A 171 -18.23 10.80 -19.32
CA SER A 171 -18.70 12.04 -18.70
C SER A 171 -19.91 12.74 -19.35
N ALA A 172 -20.30 12.34 -20.57
CA ALA A 172 -21.51 12.77 -21.28
C ALA A 172 -22.81 12.00 -20.88
N TYR A 173 -22.70 10.96 -20.07
CA TYR A 173 -23.82 10.11 -19.60
C TYR A 173 -24.36 10.56 -18.24
N PRO A 174 -25.56 10.10 -17.79
CA PRO A 174 -26.19 10.67 -16.60
C PRO A 174 -25.29 10.43 -15.41
N LYS A 175 -25.21 11.44 -14.55
CA LYS A 175 -24.50 11.33 -13.30
C LYS A 175 -25.20 10.26 -12.43
N SER A 176 -24.63 9.06 -12.46
CA SER A 176 -24.80 7.99 -11.45
C SER A 176 -24.55 8.48 -10.02
N GLN A 177 -23.92 9.65 -9.91
CA GLN A 177 -23.56 10.39 -8.74
C GLN A 177 -24.45 11.63 -8.59
N VAL A 178 -25.26 11.67 -7.54
CA VAL A 178 -25.99 12.88 -7.14
C VAL A 178 -25.11 13.69 -6.20
N PHE A 179 -24.60 14.81 -6.73
CA PHE A 179 -23.77 15.76 -6.00
C PHE A 179 -24.63 16.66 -5.13
N ALA A 180 -24.25 16.83 -3.87
CA ALA A 180 -24.80 17.85 -2.98
C ALA A 180 -23.82 19.03 -2.83
N PRO A 181 -24.29 20.22 -2.43
CA PRO A 181 -23.40 21.31 -2.04
C PRO A 181 -22.49 20.90 -0.87
N ALA A 182 -21.27 21.45 -0.86
CA ALA A 182 -20.33 21.33 0.24
C ALA A 182 -20.96 21.70 1.60
N THR A 183 -20.51 21.04 2.66
CA THR A 183 -20.93 21.36 4.03
C THR A 183 -20.52 22.78 4.44
N GLY A 184 -21.40 23.46 5.18
CA GLY A 184 -21.06 24.71 5.86
C GLY A 184 -20.31 24.46 7.19
N ALA A 185 -20.01 25.54 7.92
CA ALA A 185 -19.35 25.49 9.23
C ALA A 185 -20.12 24.72 10.33
N ASP A 186 -21.38 24.36 10.08
CA ASP A 186 -22.19 23.50 10.96
C ASP A 186 -22.13 22.01 10.58
N GLY A 187 -21.34 21.65 9.57
CA GLY A 187 -21.13 20.29 9.06
C GLY A 187 -22.35 19.65 8.41
N LYS A 188 -23.46 20.39 8.21
CA LYS A 188 -24.70 19.77 7.71
C LYS A 188 -24.64 19.52 6.21
N TYR A 189 -25.07 18.32 5.80
CA TYR A 189 -25.19 17.94 4.39
C TYR A 189 -26.59 17.41 4.07
N ARG A 190 -27.01 17.56 2.80
CA ARG A 190 -28.30 17.12 2.26
C ARG A 190 -28.18 16.69 0.80
N VAL A 191 -28.18 15.38 0.55
CA VAL A 191 -28.29 14.82 -0.79
C VAL A 191 -29.76 14.57 -1.10
N ARG A 192 -30.34 15.44 -1.94
CA ARG A 192 -31.76 15.42 -2.35
C ARG A 192 -31.91 14.85 -3.76
N ASN A 193 -33.14 14.77 -4.26
CA ASN A 193 -33.49 14.30 -5.61
C ASN A 193 -33.09 12.84 -5.85
N LEU A 194 -33.07 11.99 -4.81
CA LEU A 194 -32.62 10.60 -4.95
C LEU A 194 -33.77 9.69 -5.46
N PRO A 195 -33.56 8.94 -6.56
CA PRO A 195 -34.50 7.90 -6.99
C PRO A 195 -34.80 6.85 -5.91
N VAL A 196 -36.07 6.48 -5.75
CA VAL A 196 -36.54 5.60 -4.68
C VAL A 196 -36.56 4.10 -5.04
N ALA A 197 -36.29 3.77 -6.30
CA ALA A 197 -36.27 2.40 -6.81
C ALA A 197 -34.89 1.70 -6.68
N THR A 198 -33.90 2.40 -6.15
CA THR A 198 -32.51 1.94 -6.01
C THR A 198 -31.96 2.22 -4.61
N SER A 199 -30.69 1.90 -4.38
CA SER A 199 -29.95 2.23 -3.18
C SER A 199 -28.64 2.95 -3.50
N PHE A 200 -28.12 3.69 -2.53
CA PHE A 200 -26.95 4.53 -2.71
C PHE A 200 -25.84 4.17 -1.73
N GLN A 201 -24.61 4.25 -2.20
CA GLN A 201 -23.43 4.48 -1.36
C GLN A 201 -23.17 5.99 -1.36
N VAL A 202 -22.89 6.58 -0.21
CA VAL A 202 -22.62 8.03 -0.12
C VAL A 202 -21.14 8.23 0.16
N GLN A 203 -20.44 8.86 -0.77
CA GLN A 203 -19.05 9.26 -0.63
C GLN A 203 -18.95 10.71 -0.16
N PHE A 204 -17.92 11.02 0.60
CA PHE A 204 -17.56 12.37 1.00
C PHE A 204 -16.16 12.69 0.48
N TYR A 205 -16.02 13.84 -0.17
CA TYR A 205 -14.75 14.37 -0.63
C TYR A 205 -14.43 15.65 0.14
N ALA A 206 -13.29 15.67 0.82
CA ALA A 206 -12.83 16.82 1.59
C ALA A 206 -12.03 17.77 0.68
N GLY A 207 -12.41 19.04 0.65
CA GLY A 207 -11.75 20.10 -0.12
C GLY A 207 -11.24 21.24 0.75
N GLY A 208 -10.48 22.16 0.13
CA GLY A 208 -10.08 23.43 0.73
C GLY A 208 -9.31 23.27 2.04
N GLU A 209 -9.86 23.83 3.13
CA GLU A 209 -9.26 23.76 4.48
C GLU A 209 -9.22 22.34 5.06
N THR A 210 -9.97 21.38 4.47
CA THR A 210 -10.09 20.00 4.97
C THR A 210 -9.29 18.96 4.19
N ASN A 211 -8.34 19.38 3.33
CA ASN A 211 -7.46 18.50 2.56
C ASN A 211 -6.60 17.48 3.38
N SER A 212 -6.64 17.53 4.71
CA SER A 212 -6.07 16.50 5.59
C SER A 212 -6.95 15.25 5.75
N PHE A 213 -8.22 15.30 5.32
CA PHE A 213 -9.17 14.20 5.39
C PHE A 213 -9.22 13.45 4.06
N VAL A 214 -9.46 12.15 4.16
CA VAL A 214 -9.47 11.26 3.00
C VAL A 214 -10.88 11.11 2.42
N ARG A 215 -10.94 10.80 1.12
CA ARG A 215 -12.19 10.40 0.46
C ARG A 215 -12.71 9.13 1.12
N GLN A 216 -13.91 9.18 1.71
CA GLN A 216 -14.49 8.06 2.46
C GLN A 216 -15.97 7.86 2.17
N TYR A 217 -16.44 6.63 2.37
CA TYR A 217 -17.86 6.27 2.26
C TYR A 217 -18.59 6.31 3.60
N LEU A 218 -19.89 6.57 3.54
CA LEU A 218 -20.78 6.63 4.69
C LEU A 218 -20.89 5.25 5.35
N GLY A 219 -20.39 5.13 6.58
CA GLY A 219 -20.28 3.84 7.26
C GLY A 219 -19.18 2.94 6.68
N GLU A 220 -18.17 3.51 6.03
CA GLU A 220 -16.95 2.79 5.65
C GLU A 220 -16.26 2.19 6.88
N ALA A 221 -15.74 0.99 6.70
CA ALA A 221 -14.98 0.26 7.70
C ALA A 221 -14.00 -0.68 7.01
N PRO A 222 -13.00 -1.25 7.71
CA PRO A 222 -12.05 -2.21 7.13
C PRO A 222 -12.70 -3.39 6.40
N TRP A 223 -13.88 -3.83 6.83
CA TRP A 223 -14.65 -4.92 6.22
C TRP A 223 -15.70 -4.46 5.18
N ALA A 224 -15.84 -3.15 4.99
CA ALA A 224 -16.81 -2.51 4.11
C ALA A 224 -16.16 -1.28 3.43
N PRO A 225 -15.21 -1.48 2.48
CA PRO A 225 -14.43 -0.40 1.85
C PRO A 225 -15.27 0.62 1.07
N TYR A 226 -16.49 0.26 0.68
CA TYR A 226 -17.44 1.14 -0.02
C TYR A 226 -18.60 1.60 0.88
N GLY A 227 -18.46 1.41 2.20
CA GLY A 227 -19.46 1.78 3.21
C GLY A 227 -20.78 1.04 3.10
N GLY A 228 -21.81 1.64 3.71
CA GLY A 228 -23.16 1.08 3.73
C GLY A 228 -23.96 1.40 2.47
N THR A 229 -24.90 0.51 2.16
CA THR A 229 -25.91 0.70 1.10
C THR A 229 -27.20 1.25 1.71
N TYR A 230 -27.71 2.36 1.17
CA TYR A 230 -28.85 3.08 1.72
C TYR A 230 -29.99 3.23 0.69
N ALA A 231 -31.10 2.54 0.92
CA ALA A 231 -32.36 2.79 0.22
C ALA A 231 -33.05 4.05 0.79
N VAL A 232 -33.78 4.77 -0.06
CA VAL A 232 -34.52 5.99 0.32
C VAL A 232 -36.02 5.85 0.02
N THR A 233 -36.85 6.68 0.67
CA THR A 233 -38.31 6.64 0.51
C THR A 233 -38.84 7.98 0.03
N ALA A 234 -39.82 7.97 -0.87
CA ALA A 234 -40.39 9.17 -1.47
C ALA A 234 -40.89 10.17 -0.40
N GLY A 235 -40.41 11.42 -0.48
CA GLY A 235 -40.77 12.49 0.44
C GLY A 235 -40.27 12.28 1.88
N LYS A 236 -39.32 11.38 2.11
CA LYS A 236 -38.68 11.13 3.41
C LYS A 236 -37.20 11.45 3.36
N THR A 237 -36.70 11.91 4.51
CA THR A 237 -35.28 12.14 4.76
C THR A 237 -34.74 11.02 5.64
N LEU A 238 -33.72 10.31 5.16
CA LEU A 238 -32.93 9.34 5.92
C LEU A 238 -31.78 10.09 6.60
N THR A 239 -31.77 10.12 7.93
CA THR A 239 -30.70 10.77 8.69
C THR A 239 -29.54 9.81 8.96
N LYS A 240 -28.33 10.18 8.54
CA LYS A 240 -27.07 9.47 8.77
C LYS A 240 -25.94 10.48 9.01
N ASN A 241 -25.29 10.43 10.17
CA ASN A 241 -24.10 11.23 10.41
C ASN A 241 -22.86 10.53 9.85
N MET A 242 -21.85 11.33 9.49
CA MET A 242 -20.55 10.87 9.00
C MET A 242 -19.45 11.33 9.94
N THR A 243 -18.51 10.44 10.25
CA THR A 243 -17.22 10.79 10.86
C THR A 243 -16.15 10.58 9.80
N LEU A 244 -15.51 11.68 9.37
CA LEU A 244 -14.32 11.63 8.52
C LEU A 244 -13.08 11.43 9.37
N PHE A 245 -12.18 10.59 8.86
CA PHE A 245 -10.87 10.32 9.43
C PHE A 245 -9.79 10.94 8.54
N ALA A 246 -8.66 11.33 9.12
CA ALA A 246 -7.48 11.72 8.35
C ALA A 246 -6.86 10.51 7.64
N GLY A 247 -7.11 9.32 8.18
CA GLY A 247 -6.64 8.03 7.69
C GLY A 247 -5.35 7.61 8.38
N GLY A 248 -5.28 6.35 8.77
CA GLY A 248 -4.05 5.72 9.19
C GLY A 248 -3.19 5.30 8.01
N THR A 249 -1.91 5.04 8.27
CA THR A 249 -0.98 4.45 7.29
C THR A 249 -0.45 3.13 7.84
N LEU A 250 -0.40 2.09 7.01
CA LEU A 250 0.26 0.82 7.33
C LEU A 250 1.45 0.62 6.38
N THR A 251 2.63 0.36 6.95
CA THR A 251 3.87 0.14 6.21
C THR A 251 4.58 -1.12 6.69
N GLY A 252 5.52 -1.62 5.90
CA GLY A 252 6.44 -2.64 6.38
C GLY A 252 7.46 -3.07 5.33
N SER A 253 8.56 -3.64 5.80
CA SER A 253 9.50 -4.33 4.92
C SER A 253 8.94 -5.68 4.46
N ILE A 254 9.22 -6.04 3.21
CA ILE A 254 8.98 -7.37 2.66
C ILE A 254 10.30 -8.13 2.64
N THR A 255 10.34 -9.26 3.32
CA THR A 255 11.49 -10.18 3.33
C THR A 255 11.14 -11.49 2.62
N CYS A 256 12.13 -12.26 2.19
CA CYS A 256 11.95 -13.58 1.60
C CYS A 256 13.08 -14.52 2.05
N THR A 257 13.07 -15.78 1.60
CA THR A 257 14.26 -16.65 1.67
C THR A 257 14.81 -16.89 0.26
N CYS A 258 15.07 -15.79 -0.44
CA CYS A 258 15.42 -15.69 -1.86
C CYS A 258 16.52 -14.63 -2.08
N ASP A 259 17.08 -14.56 -3.29
CA ASP A 259 17.96 -13.46 -3.69
C ASP A 259 17.13 -12.16 -3.83
N ARG A 260 17.40 -11.20 -2.97
CA ARG A 260 16.65 -9.93 -2.88
C ARG A 260 17.04 -8.94 -3.98
N ALA A 261 18.20 -9.12 -4.61
CA ALA A 261 18.66 -8.30 -5.72
C ALA A 261 18.01 -8.72 -7.06
N ALA A 262 17.61 -9.99 -7.20
CA ALA A 262 17.00 -10.55 -8.42
C ALA A 262 15.45 -10.57 -8.42
N PHE A 263 14.84 -10.37 -7.26
CA PHE A 263 13.39 -10.17 -7.05
C PHE A 263 12.88 -8.92 -7.80
N GLU A 264 11.59 -8.74 -8.09
CA GLU A 264 11.03 -7.45 -8.55
C GLU A 264 9.72 -7.04 -7.82
N PRO A 265 9.48 -5.75 -7.52
CA PRO A 265 8.26 -5.30 -6.84
C PRO A 265 6.96 -5.70 -7.54
N SER A 266 6.96 -5.78 -8.88
CA SER A 266 5.80 -6.20 -9.68
C SER A 266 5.45 -7.68 -9.54
N GLU A 267 6.33 -8.50 -8.97
CA GLU A 267 6.10 -9.93 -8.74
C GLU A 267 5.44 -10.19 -7.38
N VAL A 268 5.13 -9.14 -6.61
CA VAL A 268 4.57 -9.21 -5.26
C VAL A 268 3.29 -8.40 -5.19
N GLN A 269 2.19 -9.07 -4.82
CA GLN A 269 0.95 -8.40 -4.47
C GLN A 269 0.81 -8.40 -2.95
N VAL A 270 0.46 -7.23 -2.39
CA VAL A 270 0.25 -7.06 -0.95
C VAL A 270 -1.15 -6.52 -0.73
N ASP A 271 -2.05 -7.41 -0.32
CA ASP A 271 -3.42 -7.05 0.01
C ASP A 271 -3.57 -6.76 1.50
N LEU A 272 -4.28 -5.67 1.81
CA LEU A 272 -4.79 -5.44 3.15
C LEU A 272 -6.23 -5.95 3.22
N GLU A 273 -6.47 -6.83 4.18
CA GLU A 273 -7.80 -7.33 4.50
C GLU A 273 -8.24 -6.78 5.85
N GLY A 274 -9.46 -6.27 5.94
CA GLY A 274 -10.09 -5.89 7.20
C GLY A 274 -10.92 -7.01 7.80
N LEU A 275 -10.97 -7.07 9.14
CA LEU A 275 -11.76 -8.07 9.86
C LEU A 275 -13.21 -7.60 10.02
N ASP A 276 -14.17 -8.37 9.52
CA ASP A 276 -15.59 -8.19 9.86
C ASP A 276 -15.83 -8.64 11.31
N PRO A 277 -16.28 -7.75 12.22
CA PRO A 277 -16.55 -8.11 13.60
C PRO A 277 -17.76 -9.07 13.74
N VAL A 278 -18.65 -9.15 12.75
CA VAL A 278 -19.87 -9.97 12.77
C VAL A 278 -19.58 -11.37 12.22
N SER A 279 -19.19 -11.50 10.94
CA SER A 279 -18.92 -12.82 10.34
C SER A 279 -17.56 -13.43 10.74
N ARG A 280 -16.68 -12.62 11.36
CA ARG A 280 -15.29 -12.97 11.69
C ARG A 280 -14.44 -13.35 10.47
N GLN A 281 -14.90 -13.00 9.27
CA GLN A 281 -14.16 -13.17 8.02
C GLN A 281 -13.25 -11.98 7.74
N TRP A 282 -12.24 -12.22 6.91
CA TRP A 282 -11.36 -11.21 6.37
C TRP A 282 -11.84 -10.83 4.98
N VAL A 283 -11.93 -9.52 4.71
CA VAL A 283 -12.43 -8.95 3.46
C VAL A 283 -11.34 -8.07 2.87
N ARG A 284 -10.98 -8.25 1.59
CA ARG A 284 -10.03 -7.40 0.88
C ARG A 284 -10.51 -5.94 0.92
N TYR A 285 -9.73 -5.06 1.52
CA TYR A 285 -10.02 -3.64 1.66
C TYR A 285 -9.32 -2.82 0.58
N THR A 286 -8.00 -3.00 0.44
CA THR A 286 -7.19 -2.33 -0.60
C THR A 286 -5.92 -3.11 -0.90
N GLU A 287 -5.28 -2.78 -2.01
CA GLU A 287 -3.93 -3.24 -2.37
C GLU A 287 -2.91 -2.18 -1.92
N ALA A 288 -1.81 -2.62 -1.30
CA ALA A 288 -0.73 -1.74 -0.86
C ALA A 288 0.30 -1.53 -1.97
N VAL A 289 0.85 -0.32 -2.06
CA VAL A 289 1.90 0.02 -3.03
C VAL A 289 3.22 -0.62 -2.58
N VAL A 290 3.74 -1.55 -3.37
CA VAL A 290 5.06 -2.16 -3.18
C VAL A 290 6.14 -1.31 -3.84
N THR A 291 7.24 -1.05 -3.14
CA THR A 291 8.36 -0.23 -3.61
C THR A 291 9.70 -0.88 -3.26
N ARG A 292 10.74 -0.50 -4.01
CA ARG A 292 12.13 -0.92 -3.76
C ARG A 292 13.03 0.31 -3.62
N ASP A 293 13.93 0.26 -2.65
CA ASP A 293 15.07 1.15 -2.51
C ASP A 293 16.33 0.30 -2.24
N GLY A 294 17.26 0.26 -3.22
CA GLY A 294 18.36 -0.71 -3.23
C GLY A 294 17.86 -2.17 -3.10
N ASP A 295 18.43 -2.92 -2.15
CA ASP A 295 18.02 -4.30 -1.84
C ASP A 295 16.79 -4.39 -0.89
N ALA A 296 16.26 -3.25 -0.43
CA ALA A 296 15.12 -3.20 0.48
C ALA A 296 13.81 -3.09 -0.31
N THR A 297 12.96 -4.10 -0.19
CA THR A 297 11.56 -4.02 -0.64
C THR A 297 10.66 -3.69 0.54
N SER A 298 9.70 -2.78 0.33
CA SER A 298 8.71 -2.38 1.33
C SER A 298 7.33 -2.23 0.70
N TYR A 299 6.29 -2.19 1.53
CA TYR A 299 4.94 -1.81 1.10
C TYR A 299 4.43 -0.63 1.93
N SER A 300 3.50 0.13 1.35
CA SER A 300 2.75 1.16 2.05
C SER A 300 1.29 1.18 1.59
N ALA A 301 0.37 1.31 2.54
CA ALA A 301 -1.02 1.64 2.29
C ALA A 301 -1.37 2.84 3.16
N ASN A 302 -1.92 3.88 2.54
CA ASN A 302 -2.31 5.11 3.21
C ASN A 302 -3.83 5.20 3.29
N TYR A 303 -4.32 6.19 4.02
CA TYR A 303 -5.74 6.60 3.99
C TYR A 303 -6.70 5.53 4.54
N LEU A 304 -6.22 4.67 5.43
CA LEU A 304 -6.97 3.55 5.99
C LEU A 304 -7.94 4.03 7.08
N THR A 305 -9.17 3.50 7.07
CA THR A 305 -10.11 3.68 8.21
C THR A 305 -9.56 3.01 9.48
N PRO A 306 -9.88 3.50 10.70
CA PRO A 306 -9.44 2.85 11.93
C PRO A 306 -10.05 1.46 12.11
N GLY A 307 -9.25 0.49 12.57
CA GLY A 307 -9.73 -0.86 12.89
C GLY A 307 -8.67 -1.95 12.73
N SER A 308 -9.13 -3.20 12.63
CA SER A 308 -8.25 -4.39 12.58
C SER A 308 -8.02 -4.86 11.14
N TYR A 309 -6.76 -4.88 10.74
CA TYR A 309 -6.28 -5.33 9.43
C TYR A 309 -5.38 -6.56 9.57
N ARG A 310 -5.16 -7.27 8.46
CA ARG A 310 -3.99 -8.13 8.26
C ARG A 310 -3.39 -7.86 6.89
N VAL A 311 -2.10 -8.15 6.76
CA VAL A 311 -1.34 -8.00 5.53
C VAL A 311 -1.21 -9.38 4.90
N THR A 312 -1.77 -9.57 3.72
CA THR A 312 -1.68 -10.81 2.95
C THR A 312 -0.79 -10.59 1.74
N THR A 313 0.28 -11.39 1.65
CA THR A 313 1.25 -11.33 0.56
C THR A 313 1.11 -12.54 -0.33
N SER A 314 1.04 -12.32 -1.64
CA SER A 314 1.18 -13.34 -2.67
C SER A 314 2.31 -12.93 -3.63
N SER A 315 2.80 -13.88 -4.42
CA SER A 315 3.82 -13.61 -5.43
C SER A 315 3.63 -14.52 -6.64
N THR A 316 4.00 -14.00 -7.82
CA THR A 316 4.04 -14.76 -9.08
C THR A 316 5.30 -15.59 -9.24
N LEU A 317 6.28 -15.45 -8.34
CA LEU A 317 7.53 -16.22 -8.36
C LEU A 317 7.31 -17.68 -7.95
N ASP A 318 7.93 -18.59 -8.69
CA ASP A 318 7.91 -20.02 -8.41
C ASP A 318 8.38 -20.34 -6.98
N GLY A 319 7.64 -21.25 -6.33
CA GLY A 319 7.93 -21.72 -4.98
C GLY A 319 7.41 -20.83 -3.85
N PHE A 320 6.85 -19.65 -4.14
CA PHE A 320 6.12 -18.85 -3.15
C PHE A 320 4.63 -19.22 -3.06
N THR A 321 4.00 -18.85 -1.94
CA THR A 321 2.58 -19.07 -1.69
C THR A 321 1.98 -17.94 -0.86
N THR A 322 0.66 -17.78 -0.96
CA THR A 322 -0.09 -16.76 -0.22
C THR A 322 0.04 -16.98 1.29
N SER A 323 0.35 -15.91 2.03
CA SER A 323 0.47 -15.94 3.49
C SER A 323 -0.02 -14.64 4.10
N SER A 324 -0.59 -14.72 5.30
CA SER A 324 -1.16 -13.58 6.02
C SER A 324 -0.43 -13.30 7.33
N SER A 325 -0.28 -12.01 7.67
CA SER A 325 0.27 -11.57 8.94
C SER A 325 -0.66 -11.91 10.13
N ALA A 326 -0.14 -11.72 11.34
CA ALA A 326 -1.02 -11.55 12.50
C ALA A 326 -1.88 -10.27 12.32
N PRO A 327 -3.03 -10.15 13.00
CA PRO A 327 -3.83 -8.93 13.00
C PRO A 327 -3.05 -7.74 13.54
N VAL A 328 -3.22 -6.58 12.90
CA VAL A 328 -2.65 -5.29 13.30
C VAL A 328 -3.75 -4.24 13.41
N THR A 329 -3.72 -3.43 14.47
CA THR A 329 -4.67 -2.33 14.65
C THR A 329 -4.14 -1.07 14.00
N VAL A 330 -4.94 -0.47 13.11
CA VAL A 330 -4.70 0.85 12.52
C VAL A 330 -5.55 1.88 13.25
N VAL A 331 -4.97 3.05 13.51
CA VAL A 331 -5.59 4.17 14.23
C VAL A 331 -5.54 5.42 13.33
N ASP A 332 -6.52 6.31 13.47
CA ASP A 332 -6.59 7.54 12.67
C ASP A 332 -5.33 8.40 12.85
N ALA A 333 -4.84 8.99 11.75
CA ALA A 333 -3.64 9.81 11.67
C ALA A 333 -2.33 9.16 12.20
N VAL A 334 -2.29 7.83 12.38
CA VAL A 334 -1.11 7.10 12.90
C VAL A 334 -0.48 6.22 11.82
N SER A 335 0.85 6.28 11.72
CA SER A 335 1.65 5.34 10.94
C SER A 335 1.98 4.09 11.76
N THR A 336 1.48 2.94 11.31
CA THR A 336 1.74 1.63 11.90
C THR A 336 2.73 0.84 11.04
N VAL A 337 3.60 0.03 11.68
CA VAL A 337 4.58 -0.81 10.99
C VAL A 337 4.27 -2.29 11.24
N GLN A 338 4.11 -3.07 10.17
CA GLN A 338 3.94 -4.51 10.18
C GLN A 338 4.85 -5.16 9.13
N ASN A 339 6.05 -5.59 9.53
CA ASN A 339 6.94 -6.32 8.63
C ASN A 339 6.34 -7.67 8.23
N VAL A 340 6.61 -8.10 7.00
CA VAL A 340 6.12 -9.37 6.44
C VAL A 340 7.24 -10.17 5.78
N ARG A 341 7.05 -11.49 5.67
CA ARG A 341 7.97 -12.39 4.98
C ARG A 341 7.16 -13.24 4.02
N LEU A 342 7.53 -13.24 2.74
CA LEU A 342 6.94 -14.14 1.77
C LEU A 342 7.17 -15.59 2.20
N ALA A 343 6.11 -16.39 2.12
CA ALA A 343 6.14 -17.80 2.45
C ALA A 343 6.48 -18.63 1.22
N SER A 344 7.43 -19.56 1.35
CA SER A 344 7.81 -20.49 0.29
C SER A 344 7.26 -21.89 0.63
N ALA A 345 6.31 -22.43 -0.14
CA ALA A 345 5.63 -23.66 0.25
C ALA A 345 6.60 -24.85 0.38
N ALA A 346 6.52 -25.58 1.50
CA ALA A 346 7.29 -26.81 1.70
C ALA A 346 6.58 -28.01 1.05
N THR A 347 7.34 -28.85 0.34
CA THR A 347 6.83 -30.12 -0.20
C THR A 347 6.29 -30.99 0.94
N SER A 348 5.05 -31.49 0.80
CA SER A 348 4.45 -32.36 1.81
C SER A 348 5.16 -33.71 1.90
N ASN A 349 5.42 -34.17 3.12
CA ASN A 349 6.18 -35.37 3.42
C ASN A 349 5.33 -36.35 4.26
N PRO A 350 4.63 -37.31 3.64
CA PRO A 350 3.77 -38.25 4.35
C PRO A 350 4.52 -38.99 5.47
N GLY A 351 3.91 -39.00 6.66
CA GLY A 351 4.50 -39.52 7.90
C GLY A 351 5.27 -38.50 8.75
N VAL A 352 5.44 -37.26 8.28
CA VAL A 352 6.05 -36.15 9.03
C VAL A 352 4.98 -35.09 9.32
N SER A 353 4.93 -34.56 10.55
CA SER A 353 3.96 -33.51 10.86
C SER A 353 4.30 -32.20 10.12
N PRO A 354 3.30 -31.40 9.69
CA PRO A 354 3.54 -30.16 8.95
C PRO A 354 4.56 -29.22 9.61
N ALA A 355 4.44 -29.00 10.93
CA ALA A 355 5.36 -28.13 11.66
C ALA A 355 6.81 -28.65 11.69
N VAL A 356 7.02 -29.96 11.79
CA VAL A 356 8.37 -30.57 11.74
C VAL A 356 8.95 -30.49 10.32
N ASN A 357 8.14 -30.73 9.29
CA ASN A 357 8.53 -30.59 7.89
C ASN A 357 8.94 -29.13 7.57
N SER A 358 8.15 -28.14 8.02
CA SER A 358 8.47 -26.72 7.92
C SER A 358 9.76 -26.35 8.65
N PHE A 359 9.96 -26.84 9.88
CA PHE A 359 11.16 -26.59 10.69
C PHE A 359 12.43 -27.12 10.02
N ILE A 360 12.41 -28.37 9.52
CA ILE A 360 13.55 -28.95 8.82
C ILE A 360 13.81 -28.18 7.51
N THR A 361 12.76 -27.86 6.76
CA THR A 361 12.86 -27.04 5.53
C THR A 361 13.50 -25.68 5.81
N ALA A 362 13.14 -25.04 6.93
CA ALA A 362 13.74 -23.77 7.35
C ALA A 362 15.24 -23.91 7.62
N LEU A 363 15.67 -24.94 8.37
CA LEU A 363 17.10 -25.19 8.63
C LEU A 363 17.90 -25.41 7.34
N TYR A 364 17.37 -26.20 6.40
CA TYR A 364 17.98 -26.40 5.08
C TYR A 364 18.13 -25.08 4.30
N ARG A 365 17.11 -24.23 4.28
CA ARG A 365 17.16 -22.94 3.59
C ARG A 365 18.06 -21.91 4.28
N ASP A 366 18.12 -21.93 5.61
CA ASP A 366 18.81 -20.92 6.43
C ASP A 366 20.29 -21.22 6.70
N PHE A 367 20.68 -22.50 6.68
CA PHE A 367 22.09 -22.90 6.75
C PHE A 367 22.65 -23.21 5.35
N LEU A 368 21.91 -23.98 4.54
CA LEU A 368 22.45 -24.61 3.33
C LEU A 368 21.98 -23.96 2.02
N GLY A 369 21.07 -22.98 2.08
CA GLY A 369 20.57 -22.25 0.92
C GLY A 369 19.69 -23.06 -0.05
N ARG A 370 19.49 -24.37 0.20
CA ARG A 370 18.81 -25.31 -0.71
C ARG A 370 17.53 -25.89 -0.11
N THR A 371 16.68 -26.44 -0.98
CA THR A 371 15.48 -27.17 -0.59
C THR A 371 15.85 -28.64 -0.29
N PRO A 372 15.35 -29.25 0.80
CA PRO A 372 15.63 -30.65 1.11
C PRO A 372 14.84 -31.63 0.24
N SER A 373 15.40 -32.82 0.08
CA SER A 373 14.69 -33.98 -0.46
C SER A 373 13.78 -34.65 0.58
N ALA A 374 12.79 -35.42 0.12
CA ALA A 374 11.88 -36.15 1.01
C ALA A 374 12.59 -37.14 1.97
N PRO A 375 13.64 -37.89 1.56
CA PRO A 375 14.40 -38.74 2.48
C PRO A 375 15.14 -37.93 3.56
N GLU A 376 15.71 -36.78 3.22
CA GLU A 376 16.38 -35.90 4.18
C GLU A 376 15.44 -35.40 5.27
N VAL A 377 14.25 -34.90 4.89
CA VAL A 377 13.23 -34.48 5.87
C VAL A 377 12.82 -35.65 6.76
N LYS A 378 12.58 -36.83 6.19
CA LYS A 378 12.16 -38.02 6.95
C LYS A 378 13.24 -38.49 7.92
N GLY A 379 14.52 -38.41 7.56
CA GLY A 379 15.63 -38.74 8.46
C GLY A 379 15.68 -37.84 9.70
N TRP A 380 15.65 -36.51 9.51
CA TRP A 380 15.64 -35.57 10.64
C TRP A 380 14.36 -35.65 11.47
N ALA A 381 13.20 -35.90 10.83
CA ALA A 381 11.93 -36.11 11.52
C ALA A 381 11.94 -37.38 12.39
N ALA A 382 12.58 -38.46 11.92
CA ALA A 382 12.75 -39.68 12.70
C ALA A 382 13.60 -39.45 13.97
N ASN A 383 14.66 -38.63 13.89
CA ASN A 383 15.47 -38.25 15.05
C ASN A 383 14.64 -37.49 16.10
N LEU A 384 13.83 -36.50 15.66
CA LEU A 384 12.91 -35.78 16.55
C LEU A 384 11.85 -36.71 17.16
N ALA A 385 11.30 -37.64 16.39
CA ALA A 385 10.33 -38.64 16.86
C ALA A 385 10.95 -39.64 17.86
N ALA A 386 12.25 -39.93 17.74
CA ALA A 386 13.03 -40.71 18.71
C ALA A 386 13.43 -39.92 19.98
N GLY A 387 13.00 -38.67 20.11
CA GLY A 387 13.24 -37.84 21.30
C GLY A 387 14.50 -36.97 21.25
N ALA A 388 15.18 -36.86 20.10
CA ALA A 388 16.28 -35.91 19.94
C ALA A 388 15.76 -34.47 20.08
N PRO A 389 16.43 -33.57 20.82
CA PRO A 389 16.00 -32.19 20.96
C PRO A 389 16.24 -31.40 19.66
N ARG A 390 15.43 -30.35 19.39
CA ARG A 390 15.65 -29.46 18.24
C ARG A 390 17.06 -28.85 18.20
N THR A 391 17.69 -28.66 19.36
CA THR A 391 19.08 -28.18 19.49
C THR A 391 20.08 -29.11 18.82
N SER A 392 19.97 -30.44 18.98
CA SER A 392 20.89 -31.38 18.31
C SER A 392 20.67 -31.43 16.81
N ILE A 393 19.45 -31.17 16.33
CA ILE A 393 19.17 -31.02 14.90
C ILE A 393 19.86 -29.75 14.37
N ALA A 394 19.63 -28.60 15.01
CA ALA A 394 20.22 -27.32 14.59
C ALA A 394 21.77 -27.33 14.63
N VAL A 395 22.36 -27.94 15.66
CA VAL A 395 23.82 -28.19 15.73
C VAL A 395 24.28 -29.10 14.58
N GLY A 396 23.51 -30.15 14.24
CA GLY A 396 23.81 -31.01 13.09
C GLY A 396 23.90 -30.28 11.75
N PHE A 397 23.14 -29.19 11.55
CA PHE A 397 23.32 -28.29 10.40
C PHE A 397 24.54 -27.39 10.56
N ALA A 398 24.73 -26.76 11.73
CA ALA A 398 25.83 -25.85 12.02
C ALA A 398 27.22 -26.51 11.97
N ASP A 399 27.30 -27.81 12.24
CA ASP A 399 28.52 -28.62 12.16
C ASP A 399 28.62 -29.47 10.88
N SER A 400 27.65 -29.35 9.96
CA SER A 400 27.72 -30.06 8.68
C SER A 400 28.85 -29.52 7.80
N ASP A 401 29.50 -30.42 7.05
CA ASP A 401 30.54 -30.04 6.09
C ASP A 401 30.01 -29.12 4.99
N GLU A 402 28.75 -29.30 4.58
CA GLU A 402 28.08 -28.42 3.63
C GLU A 402 28.00 -26.97 4.17
N TYR A 403 27.60 -26.78 5.43
CA TYR A 403 27.57 -25.46 6.05
C TYR A 403 28.97 -24.88 6.30
N ARG A 404 29.92 -25.70 6.76
CA ARG A 404 31.32 -25.29 6.95
C ARG A 404 31.92 -24.77 5.65
N LEU A 405 31.70 -25.48 4.55
CA LEU A 405 32.12 -25.08 3.21
C LEU A 405 31.45 -23.78 2.74
N ILE A 406 30.13 -23.62 2.95
CA ILE A 406 29.42 -22.35 2.67
C ILE A 406 30.04 -21.19 3.44
N ARG A 407 30.40 -21.38 4.72
CA ARG A 407 31.05 -20.33 5.53
C ARG A 407 32.49 -20.04 5.11
N ILE A 408 33.24 -21.06 4.67
CA ILE A 408 34.56 -20.88 4.07
C ILE A 408 34.45 -20.02 2.80
N ASP A 409 33.57 -20.41 1.88
CA ASP A 409 33.37 -19.70 0.61
C ASP A 409 32.90 -18.26 0.85
N ALA A 410 31.95 -18.05 1.77
CA ALA A 410 31.47 -16.72 2.16
C ALA A 410 32.58 -15.85 2.78
N ALA A 411 33.47 -16.40 3.62
CA ALA A 411 34.58 -15.66 4.20
C ALA A 411 35.58 -15.21 3.12
N TYR A 412 35.90 -16.07 2.15
CA TYR A 412 36.75 -15.72 1.01
C TYR A 412 36.15 -14.57 0.19
N HIS A 413 34.87 -14.66 -0.18
CA HIS A 413 34.22 -13.64 -0.99
C HIS A 413 34.02 -12.30 -0.26
N SER A 414 33.64 -12.32 1.03
CA SER A 414 33.32 -11.11 1.78
C SER A 414 34.54 -10.40 2.41
N ILE A 415 35.57 -11.14 2.80
CA ILE A 415 36.76 -10.60 3.50
C ILE A 415 37.97 -10.50 2.59
N LEU A 416 38.12 -11.36 1.58
CA LEU A 416 39.29 -11.37 0.69
C LEU A 416 38.96 -10.99 -0.76
N TRP A 417 37.68 -10.75 -1.09
CA TRP A 417 37.17 -10.33 -2.41
C TRP A 417 37.54 -11.26 -3.57
N ARG A 418 37.72 -12.56 -3.28
CA ARG A 418 37.97 -13.61 -4.27
C ARG A 418 37.30 -14.92 -3.88
N GLY A 419 37.27 -15.88 -4.80
CA GLY A 419 36.93 -17.27 -4.47
C GLY A 419 38.09 -18.02 -3.78
N PRO A 420 37.77 -19.07 -3.01
CA PRO A 420 38.77 -20.05 -2.60
C PRO A 420 39.33 -20.84 -3.78
N ASP A 421 40.60 -21.21 -3.71
CA ASP A 421 41.14 -22.32 -4.48
C ASP A 421 40.81 -23.66 -3.80
N ALA A 422 40.89 -24.76 -4.55
CA ALA A 422 40.50 -26.08 -4.06
C ALA A 422 41.35 -26.57 -2.86
N ALA A 423 42.64 -26.20 -2.79
CA ALA A 423 43.52 -26.64 -1.72
C ALA A 423 43.27 -25.83 -0.43
N GLY A 424 43.12 -24.51 -0.54
CA GLY A 424 42.71 -23.64 0.57
C GLY A 424 41.36 -24.05 1.15
N ARG A 425 40.36 -24.31 0.30
CA ARG A 425 39.03 -24.77 0.73
C ARG A 425 39.08 -26.09 1.52
N ALA A 426 39.85 -27.06 1.02
CA ALA A 426 40.03 -28.36 1.69
C ALA A 426 40.83 -28.24 2.99
N TYR A 427 41.86 -27.38 3.02
CA TYR A 427 42.65 -27.11 4.23
C TYR A 427 41.77 -26.59 5.37
N TRP A 428 40.93 -25.57 5.13
CA TRP A 428 40.07 -25.01 6.17
C TRP A 428 39.04 -26.02 6.70
N LEU A 429 38.49 -26.88 5.83
CA LEU A 429 37.58 -27.94 6.26
C LEU A 429 38.28 -28.97 7.16
N ASP A 430 39.50 -29.40 6.81
CA ASP A 430 40.32 -30.30 7.63
C ASP A 430 40.66 -29.68 9.01
N GLN A 431 40.94 -28.37 9.07
CA GLN A 431 41.15 -27.68 10.35
C GLN A 431 39.88 -27.64 11.21
N MET A 432 38.68 -27.55 10.60
CA MET A 432 37.40 -27.67 11.30
C MET A 432 37.12 -29.11 11.76
N HIS A 433 37.43 -30.13 10.96
CA HIS A 433 37.33 -31.55 11.34
C HIS A 433 38.22 -31.89 12.54
N ARG A 434 39.41 -31.31 12.62
CA ARG A 434 40.35 -31.47 13.74
C ARG A 434 39.98 -30.65 14.98
N GLY A 435 38.94 -29.81 14.91
CA GLY A 435 38.54 -28.90 15.99
C GLY A 435 39.56 -27.80 16.28
N VAL A 436 40.48 -27.50 15.35
CA VAL A 436 41.49 -26.42 15.50
C VAL A 436 40.83 -25.05 15.34
N ILE A 437 39.81 -24.96 14.49
CA ILE A 437 39.00 -23.76 14.27
C ILE A 437 37.51 -24.12 14.15
N ARG A 438 36.63 -23.16 14.39
CA ARG A 438 35.19 -23.25 14.10
C ARG A 438 34.79 -22.36 12.91
N THR A 439 33.51 -22.38 12.53
CA THR A 439 33.00 -21.56 11.40
C THR A 439 33.12 -20.06 11.64
N GLU A 440 33.15 -19.62 12.91
CA GLU A 440 33.38 -18.24 13.30
C GLU A 440 34.86 -17.83 13.34
N ASP A 441 35.80 -18.78 13.40
CA ASP A 441 37.22 -18.48 13.57
C ASP A 441 37.93 -18.20 12.24
N ILE A 442 37.45 -18.77 11.12
CA ILE A 442 38.03 -18.50 9.80
C ILE A 442 37.97 -17.02 9.42
N GLU A 443 36.88 -16.33 9.75
CA GLU A 443 36.74 -14.89 9.52
C GLU A 443 37.80 -14.11 10.30
N LYS A 444 38.04 -14.48 11.56
CA LYS A 444 39.07 -13.87 12.43
C LYS A 444 40.48 -14.10 11.86
N GLN A 445 40.75 -15.29 11.31
CA GLN A 445 42.01 -15.58 10.62
C GLN A 445 42.18 -14.75 9.35
N PHE A 446 41.12 -14.56 8.55
CA PHE A 446 41.17 -13.79 7.31
C PHE A 446 41.39 -12.30 7.58
N TYR A 447 40.64 -11.70 8.51
CA TYR A 447 40.88 -10.31 8.94
C TYR A 447 42.30 -10.10 9.50
N ALA A 448 42.94 -11.12 10.07
CA ALA A 448 44.32 -11.04 10.56
C ALA A 448 45.41 -11.37 9.51
N SER A 449 45.01 -11.92 8.36
CA SER A 449 45.92 -12.44 7.32
C SER A 449 46.75 -11.34 6.67
N GLN A 450 47.90 -11.72 6.08
CA GLN A 450 48.69 -10.77 5.29
C GLN A 450 47.94 -10.35 4.00
N GLU A 451 47.18 -11.26 3.38
CA GLU A 451 46.39 -10.97 2.19
C GLU A 451 45.36 -9.85 2.43
N TYR A 452 44.65 -9.89 3.57
CA TYR A 452 43.73 -8.81 3.95
C TYR A 452 44.48 -7.49 4.23
N VAL A 453 45.68 -7.52 4.83
CA VAL A 453 46.52 -6.31 4.99
C VAL A 453 46.88 -5.72 3.62
N ASP A 454 47.32 -6.55 2.68
CA ASP A 454 47.75 -6.13 1.34
C ASP A 454 46.56 -5.52 0.56
N ASN A 455 45.40 -6.18 0.58
CA ASN A 455 44.14 -5.67 0.01
C ASN A 455 43.62 -4.37 0.66
N ARG A 456 44.10 -4.05 1.88
CA ARG A 456 43.79 -2.82 2.61
C ARG A 456 44.94 -1.80 2.61
N GLY A 457 45.87 -1.90 1.66
CA GLY A 457 46.95 -0.92 1.44
C GLY A 457 48.30 -1.28 2.05
N GLY A 458 48.50 -2.54 2.47
CA GLY A 458 49.81 -3.11 2.80
C GLY A 458 50.47 -2.64 4.09
N THR A 459 49.78 -1.85 4.94
CA THR A 459 50.37 -1.31 6.18
C THR A 459 49.60 -1.73 7.42
N GLN A 460 50.31 -1.81 8.56
CA GLN A 460 49.72 -2.13 9.86
C GLN A 460 48.74 -1.04 10.33
N GLN A 461 48.87 0.19 9.85
CA GLN A 461 47.97 1.32 10.12
C GLN A 461 46.69 1.23 9.28
N SER A 462 46.82 0.97 7.98
CA SER A 462 45.67 0.84 7.07
C SER A 462 44.84 -0.41 7.37
N TRP A 463 45.50 -1.48 7.83
CA TRP A 463 44.85 -2.65 8.43
C TRP A 463 43.97 -2.30 9.64
N VAL A 464 44.47 -1.54 10.63
CA VAL A 464 43.63 -1.09 11.76
C VAL A 464 42.44 -0.26 11.25
N GLY A 465 42.71 0.66 10.32
CA GLY A 465 41.67 1.46 9.66
C GLY A 465 40.53 0.61 9.09
N ALA A 466 40.89 -0.47 8.39
CA ALA A 466 39.95 -1.38 7.78
C ALA A 466 39.14 -2.20 8.79
N ILE A 467 39.76 -2.85 9.79
CA ILE A 467 39.02 -3.67 10.77
C ILE A 467 38.06 -2.83 11.64
N TYR A 468 38.33 -1.54 11.85
CA TYR A 468 37.39 -0.61 12.49
C TYR A 468 36.10 -0.43 11.66
N LEU A 469 36.23 -0.23 10.35
CA LEU A 469 35.09 -0.06 9.45
C LEU A 469 34.38 -1.39 9.16
N ASP A 470 35.12 -2.49 9.06
CA ASP A 470 34.59 -3.80 8.72
C ASP A 470 33.87 -4.46 9.92
N LEU A 471 34.44 -4.40 11.12
CA LEU A 471 33.87 -5.02 12.33
C LEU A 471 33.00 -4.06 13.14
N LEU A 472 33.55 -2.89 13.53
CA LEU A 472 32.83 -1.95 14.41
C LEU A 472 31.87 -1.03 13.66
N LYS A 473 32.01 -0.88 12.32
CA LYS A 473 31.22 0.05 11.49
C LYS A 473 31.34 1.52 11.95
N ARG A 474 32.49 1.90 12.53
CA ARG A 474 32.79 3.28 12.95
C ARG A 474 34.20 3.71 12.55
N ASN A 475 34.38 5.00 12.28
CA ASN A 475 35.68 5.54 11.91
C ASN A 475 36.64 5.58 13.12
N PRO A 476 37.90 5.13 12.99
CA PRO A 476 38.90 5.24 14.06
C PRO A 476 39.46 6.66 14.19
N SER A 477 39.93 7.01 15.39
CA SER A 477 40.81 8.17 15.61
C SER A 477 42.27 7.85 15.26
N VAL A 478 43.09 8.89 15.09
CA VAL A 478 44.56 8.73 14.90
C VAL A 478 45.21 8.03 16.11
N SER A 479 44.69 8.27 17.31
CA SER A 479 45.08 7.58 18.54
C SER A 479 44.72 6.10 18.53
N ASP A 480 43.53 5.73 18.03
CA ASP A 480 43.11 4.33 17.89
C ASP A 480 44.07 3.58 16.95
N ILE A 481 44.31 4.12 15.75
CA ILE A 481 45.24 3.55 14.76
C ILE A 481 46.62 3.33 15.40
N SER A 482 47.16 4.37 16.03
CA SER A 482 48.48 4.32 16.66
C SER A 482 48.58 3.32 17.82
N PHE A 483 47.50 3.16 18.60
CA PHE A 483 47.46 2.22 19.71
C PHE A 483 47.37 0.77 19.21
N TRP A 484 46.41 0.47 18.35
CA TRP A 484 46.16 -0.89 17.89
C TRP A 484 47.22 -1.42 16.92
N SER A 485 47.89 -0.56 16.13
CA SER A 485 49.06 -0.98 15.36
C SER A 485 50.18 -1.49 16.29
N ARG A 486 50.54 -0.73 17.33
CA ARG A 486 51.54 -1.16 18.33
C ARG A 486 51.11 -2.41 19.10
N ALA A 487 49.83 -2.53 19.43
CA ALA A 487 49.31 -3.73 20.11
C ALA A 487 49.43 -4.97 19.20
N ALA A 488 49.17 -4.83 17.90
CA ALA A 488 49.34 -5.90 16.93
C ALA A 488 50.82 -6.27 16.68
N ASP A 489 51.74 -5.31 16.72
CA ASP A 489 53.19 -5.57 16.65
C ASP A 489 53.67 -6.43 17.84
N GLN A 490 53.03 -6.30 19.00
CA GLN A 490 53.39 -7.01 20.23
C GLN A 490 52.66 -8.35 20.43
N GLN A 491 51.40 -8.44 20.01
CA GLN A 491 50.49 -9.56 20.30
C GLN A 491 50.09 -10.37 19.06
N GLY A 492 50.44 -9.89 17.87
CA GLY A 492 49.99 -10.42 16.58
C GLY A 492 48.57 -9.98 16.21
N ARG A 493 48.31 -9.87 14.90
CA ARG A 493 47.01 -9.41 14.37
C ARG A 493 45.82 -10.27 14.81
N VAL A 494 46.00 -11.59 14.94
CA VAL A 494 44.92 -12.51 15.35
C VAL A 494 44.36 -12.15 16.73
N ALA A 495 45.22 -11.88 17.72
CA ALA A 495 44.78 -11.52 19.08
C ALA A 495 43.97 -10.21 19.10
N ILE A 496 44.38 -9.24 18.27
CA ILE A 496 43.67 -7.98 18.12
C ILE A 496 42.34 -8.17 17.39
N THR A 497 42.29 -8.92 16.29
CA THR A 497 41.04 -9.26 15.59
C THR A 497 40.05 -9.99 16.51
N VAL A 498 40.51 -10.95 17.32
CA VAL A 498 39.68 -11.64 18.32
C VAL A 498 39.13 -10.64 19.34
N SER A 499 39.94 -9.69 19.82
CA SER A 499 39.51 -8.64 20.75
C SER A 499 38.44 -7.73 20.15
N PHE A 500 38.51 -7.43 18.85
CA PHE A 500 37.47 -6.68 18.13
C PHE A 500 36.20 -7.52 17.97
N TRP A 501 36.31 -8.79 17.57
CA TRP A 501 35.18 -9.72 17.41
C TRP A 501 34.44 -10.01 18.72
N GLN A 502 35.16 -10.01 19.85
CA GLN A 502 34.59 -10.21 21.19
C GLN A 502 34.22 -8.89 21.87
N SER A 503 34.28 -7.77 21.17
CA SER A 503 33.73 -6.51 21.69
C SER A 503 32.20 -6.51 21.62
N GLN A 504 31.58 -5.92 22.64
CA GLN A 504 30.11 -5.84 22.75
C GLN A 504 29.46 -5.25 21.49
N GLU A 505 30.01 -4.17 20.92
CA GLU A 505 29.49 -3.53 19.70
C GLU A 505 29.42 -4.51 18.51
N THR A 506 30.41 -5.38 18.33
CA THR A 506 30.37 -6.37 17.23
C THR A 506 29.42 -7.52 17.53
N ALA A 507 29.35 -7.98 18.79
CA ALA A 507 28.44 -9.05 19.19
C ALA A 507 26.97 -8.60 19.06
N GLU A 508 26.63 -7.38 19.47
CA GLU A 508 25.30 -6.80 19.28
C GLU A 508 24.91 -6.75 17.79
N ARG A 509 25.85 -6.37 16.91
CA ARG A 509 25.63 -6.37 15.45
C ARG A 509 25.41 -7.78 14.89
N ARG A 510 26.22 -8.77 15.29
CA ARG A 510 26.07 -10.17 14.84
C ARG A 510 24.78 -10.81 15.35
N VAL A 511 24.44 -10.62 16.64
CA VAL A 511 23.17 -11.07 17.22
C VAL A 511 21.98 -10.42 16.50
N SER A 512 22.03 -9.12 16.21
CA SER A 512 20.99 -8.42 15.45
C SER A 512 20.83 -8.99 14.04
N ALA A 513 21.93 -9.34 13.36
CA ALA A 513 21.89 -9.99 12.05
C ALA A 513 21.30 -11.42 12.12
N MET A 514 21.63 -12.21 13.15
CA MET A 514 21.02 -13.53 13.38
C MET A 514 19.51 -13.41 13.62
N TYR A 515 19.08 -12.45 14.43
CA TYR A 515 17.68 -12.12 14.67
C TYR A 515 16.93 -11.79 13.37
N ALA A 516 17.48 -10.90 12.54
CA ALA A 516 16.89 -10.53 11.27
C ALA A 516 16.80 -11.73 10.30
N SER A 517 17.84 -12.55 10.23
CA SER A 517 17.94 -13.68 9.31
C SER A 517 16.97 -14.81 9.68
N TYR A 518 17.01 -15.26 10.95
CA TYR A 518 16.33 -16.47 11.42
C TYR A 518 14.93 -16.19 11.97
N LEU A 519 14.76 -15.08 12.69
CA LEU A 519 13.50 -14.70 13.35
C LEU A 519 12.71 -13.62 12.58
N GLY A 520 13.30 -12.99 11.56
CA GLY A 520 12.61 -12.01 10.72
C GLY A 520 12.22 -10.70 11.43
N ARG A 521 12.85 -10.40 12.57
CA ARG A 521 12.60 -9.18 13.37
C ARG A 521 13.88 -8.61 13.94
N THR A 522 13.88 -7.32 14.25
CA THR A 522 14.88 -6.70 15.13
C THR A 522 14.70 -7.24 16.56
N PRO A 523 15.79 -7.51 17.31
CA PRO A 523 15.67 -7.81 18.73
C PRO A 523 15.15 -6.57 19.49
N ASP A 524 14.31 -6.81 20.48
CA ASP A 524 14.01 -5.83 21.52
C ASP A 524 15.23 -5.61 22.43
N GLN A 525 15.24 -4.53 23.23
CA GLN A 525 16.40 -4.17 24.05
C GLN A 525 16.80 -5.28 25.05
N GLY A 526 15.82 -6.00 25.62
CA GLY A 526 16.07 -7.10 26.55
C GLY A 526 16.64 -8.32 25.84
N GLY A 527 16.04 -8.71 24.72
CA GLY A 527 16.51 -9.78 23.85
C GLY A 527 17.93 -9.52 23.33
N LEU A 528 18.23 -8.32 22.83
CA LEU A 528 19.56 -7.96 22.34
C LEU A 528 20.62 -8.10 23.44
N ALA A 529 20.37 -7.54 24.62
CA ALA A 529 21.30 -7.62 25.74
C ALA A 529 21.55 -9.07 26.20
N ALA A 530 20.48 -9.86 26.35
CA ALA A 530 20.57 -11.25 26.78
C ALA A 530 21.33 -12.13 25.77
N TRP A 531 21.01 -12.03 24.49
CA TRP A 531 21.68 -12.82 23.44
C TRP A 531 23.10 -12.34 23.13
N THR A 532 23.41 -11.06 23.30
CA THR A 532 24.79 -10.55 23.24
C THR A 532 25.63 -11.12 24.37
N GLY A 533 25.11 -11.14 25.60
CA GLY A 533 25.78 -11.79 26.73
C GLY A 533 25.99 -13.29 26.51
N TYR A 534 25.01 -13.96 25.89
CA TYR A 534 25.12 -15.37 25.49
C TYR A 534 26.19 -15.59 24.40
N ASP A 535 26.25 -14.72 23.38
CA ASP A 535 27.21 -14.80 22.27
C ASP A 535 28.64 -14.62 22.75
N LEU A 536 28.88 -13.63 23.60
CA LEU A 536 30.20 -13.38 24.19
C LEU A 536 30.69 -14.54 25.08
N ALA A 537 29.76 -15.30 25.69
CA ALA A 537 30.09 -16.43 26.55
C ALA A 537 30.25 -17.78 25.81
N ASN A 538 29.54 -17.99 24.69
CA ASN A 538 29.43 -19.30 24.03
C ASN A 538 29.95 -19.34 22.57
N GLY A 539 30.00 -18.18 21.90
CA GLY A 539 30.41 -18.01 20.52
C GLY A 539 29.28 -18.19 19.49
N ASP A 540 29.44 -17.53 18.35
CA ASP A 540 28.47 -17.39 17.26
C ASP A 540 27.79 -18.69 16.82
N SER A 541 28.53 -19.81 16.72
CA SER A 541 27.96 -21.09 16.27
C SER A 541 26.95 -21.66 17.27
N VAL A 542 27.19 -21.47 18.57
CA VAL A 542 26.26 -21.90 19.63
C VAL A 542 25.06 -20.96 19.69
N THR A 543 25.28 -19.64 19.65
CA THR A 543 24.21 -18.62 19.56
C THR A 543 23.24 -18.91 18.41
N ARG A 544 23.79 -19.17 17.22
CA ARG A 544 23.06 -19.49 16.00
C ARG A 544 22.18 -20.74 16.17
N SER A 545 22.76 -21.83 16.64
CA SER A 545 22.05 -23.11 16.85
C SER A 545 20.98 -23.01 17.95
N SER A 546 21.21 -22.19 18.98
CA SER A 546 20.23 -21.94 20.04
C SER A 546 19.06 -21.08 19.55
N LEU A 547 19.29 -20.04 18.74
CA LEU A 547 18.23 -19.26 18.09
C LEU A 547 17.40 -20.13 17.14
N THR A 548 18.04 -20.93 16.28
CA THR A 548 17.36 -21.78 15.28
C THR A 548 16.78 -23.08 15.83
N SER A 549 16.84 -23.31 17.15
CA SER A 549 16.16 -24.43 17.83
C SER A 549 15.06 -23.98 18.81
N SER A 550 14.82 -22.67 18.92
CA SER A 550 13.79 -22.05 19.75
C SER A 550 12.36 -22.36 19.28
N ASP A 551 11.37 -22.21 20.19
CA ASP A 551 9.95 -22.31 19.83
C ASP A 551 9.49 -21.19 18.90
N GLU A 552 10.11 -20.00 19.00
CA GLU A 552 9.87 -18.89 18.09
C GLU A 552 10.29 -19.28 16.67
N TYR A 553 11.52 -19.77 16.48
CA TYR A 553 11.98 -20.23 15.17
C TYR A 553 11.13 -21.38 14.61
N PHE A 554 10.74 -22.35 15.45
CA PHE A 554 9.87 -23.46 15.05
C PHE A 554 8.49 -22.97 14.57
N THR A 555 7.90 -21.99 15.28
CA THR A 555 6.61 -21.39 14.90
C THR A 555 6.72 -20.52 13.64
N LEU A 556 7.81 -19.76 13.50
CA LEU A 556 8.08 -18.96 12.32
C LEU A 556 8.37 -19.83 11.09
N ALA A 557 9.05 -20.97 11.26
CA ALA A 557 9.27 -21.92 10.19
C ALA A 557 7.95 -22.39 9.55
N ALA A 558 6.92 -22.69 10.35
CA ALA A 558 5.59 -23.05 9.86
C ALA A 558 4.91 -21.93 9.04
N LYS A 559 5.20 -20.65 9.33
CA LYS A 559 4.70 -19.49 8.55
C LYS A 559 5.53 -19.21 7.30
N ARG A 560 6.84 -19.44 7.37
CA ARG A 560 7.81 -19.23 6.28
C ARG A 560 7.78 -20.34 5.24
N PHE A 561 7.51 -21.57 5.69
CA PHE A 561 7.49 -22.78 4.87
C PHE A 561 6.23 -23.61 5.13
N PRO A 562 5.03 -23.05 4.90
CA PRO A 562 3.79 -23.76 5.11
C PRO A 562 3.73 -25.00 4.22
N VAL A 563 3.23 -26.09 4.80
CA VAL A 563 2.97 -27.33 4.08
C VAL A 563 1.50 -27.31 3.67
N ALA A 564 1.20 -27.62 2.42
CA ALA A 564 -0.18 -27.79 1.97
C ALA A 564 -0.88 -28.90 2.79
N PRO A 565 -2.17 -28.72 3.16
CA PRO A 565 -2.92 -29.67 3.98
C PRO A 565 -3.14 -31.03 3.30
#